data_AF-A0A7X7IPS8-F1
#
_entry.id   AF-A0A7X7IPS8-F1
#
_cell.length_a   1.000
_cell.length_b   1.000
_cell.length_c   1.000
_cell.angle_alpha   90.00
_cell.angle_beta   90.00
_cell.angle_gamma   90.00
#
_symmetry.space_group_name_H-M   'P 1'
#
loop_
_entity.id
_entity.type
_entity.pdbx_description
1 polymer ?
#
loop_
_entity_poly.entity_id
_entity_poly.type
_entity_poly.pdbx_seq_one_letter_code
_entity_poly.pdbx_strand_id
1 'polypeptide(L)'
;HVEKDTVWQRFNEDKFWQKHRCILTHGAGQPPRGVRRLLYRLHNELKLPVFCLLDNDPWGYYIYSVIKQGSINLAYESRRMAIPGARFLGLRSKDFERCKLSDSVKIDLSDTDRKRAKQIANYPWFEKKKPWQAEIKKMLDNGFKLEVEALISKDISYVTEEYTPSRLREKDWLD
;
A
#
# COMPACT_ATOMS: atom_id res chain seq x y z
N HIS A 1 0.81 -8.07 0.69
CA HIS A 1 1.59 -7.69 -0.49
C HIS A 1 2.46 -6.50 -0.12
N VAL A 2 3.77 -6.63 -0.23
CA VAL A 2 4.75 -5.60 0.16
C VAL A 2 5.46 -5.10 -1.10
N GLU A 3 5.49 -3.79 -1.29
CA GLU A 3 6.04 -3.16 -2.50
C GLU A 3 7.55 -3.27 -2.61
N LYS A 4 8.27 -2.78 -1.59
CA LYS A 4 9.73 -2.65 -1.55
C LYS A 4 10.39 -3.96 -1.14
N ASP A 5 11.47 -4.32 -1.81
CA ASP A 5 12.18 -5.59 -1.56
C ASP A 5 12.84 -5.59 -0.19
N THR A 6 13.51 -4.50 0.18
CA THR A 6 14.14 -4.29 1.50
C THR A 6 13.17 -4.53 2.65
N VAL A 7 11.97 -3.96 2.56
CA VAL A 7 10.91 -4.16 3.56
C VAL A 7 10.42 -5.61 3.53
N TRP A 8 10.21 -6.20 2.35
CA TRP A 8 9.78 -7.59 2.25
C TRP A 8 10.80 -8.57 2.85
N GLN A 9 12.09 -8.34 2.62
CA GLN A 9 13.18 -9.11 3.22
C GLN A 9 13.11 -9.04 4.74
N ARG A 10 12.88 -7.85 5.31
CA ARG A 10 12.69 -7.69 6.77
C ARG A 10 11.53 -8.54 7.30
N PHE A 11 10.38 -8.54 6.63
CA PHE A 11 9.25 -9.42 6.99
C PHE A 11 9.61 -10.90 6.96
N ASN A 12 10.47 -11.31 6.03
CA ASN A 12 10.93 -12.68 5.92
C ASN A 12 11.93 -13.05 7.03
N GLU A 13 12.91 -12.18 7.30
CA GLU A 13 13.90 -12.35 8.39
C GLU A 13 13.23 -12.45 9.77
N ASP A 14 12.23 -11.61 10.02
CA ASP A 14 11.45 -11.62 11.26
C ASP A 14 10.50 -12.82 11.38
N LYS A 15 10.44 -13.66 10.34
CA LYS A 15 9.50 -14.78 10.20
C LYS A 15 8.07 -14.37 10.47
N PHE A 16 7.68 -13.18 10.00
CA PHE A 16 6.35 -12.61 10.23
C PHE A 16 5.25 -13.55 9.76
N TRP A 17 5.47 -14.22 8.62
CA TRP A 17 4.57 -15.22 8.04
C TRP A 17 4.31 -16.41 8.97
N GLN A 18 5.32 -16.85 9.74
CA GLN A 18 5.19 -17.95 10.68
C GLN A 18 4.44 -17.50 11.94
N LYS A 19 4.80 -16.33 12.49
CA LYS A 19 4.19 -15.74 13.69
C LYS A 19 2.70 -15.42 13.49
N HIS A 20 2.35 -14.84 12.33
CA HIS A 20 0.99 -14.38 12.03
C HIS A 20 0.20 -15.31 11.08
N ARG A 21 0.78 -16.45 10.70
CA ARG A 21 0.16 -17.45 9.79
C ARG A 21 -0.38 -16.82 8.51
N CYS A 22 0.43 -15.97 7.87
CA CYS A 22 0.05 -15.24 6.66
C CYS A 22 0.99 -15.55 5.49
N ILE A 23 0.54 -15.24 4.28
CA ILE A 23 1.37 -15.36 3.07
C ILE A 23 1.95 -13.98 2.75
N LEU A 24 3.27 -13.92 2.62
CA LEU A 24 3.97 -12.73 2.14
C LEU A 24 4.17 -12.82 0.63
N THR A 25 3.96 -11.71 -0.06
CA THR A 25 4.14 -11.60 -1.50
C THR A 25 4.81 -10.28 -1.82
N HIS A 26 5.71 -10.27 -2.80
CA HIS A 26 6.39 -9.09 -3.29
C HIS A 26 6.12 -8.89 -4.79
N GLY A 27 6.07 -7.63 -5.23
CA GLY A 27 5.74 -7.25 -6.60
C GLY A 27 6.89 -6.58 -7.37
N ALA A 28 8.01 -6.26 -6.72
CA ALA A 28 9.10 -5.43 -7.26
C ALA A 28 8.59 -4.11 -7.88
N GLY A 29 7.85 -3.34 -7.09
CA GLY A 29 7.10 -2.17 -7.58
C GLY A 29 5.72 -2.56 -8.12
N GLN A 30 5.42 -2.20 -9.37
CA GLN A 30 4.14 -2.58 -9.99
C GLN A 30 4.08 -4.10 -10.23
N PRO A 31 3.15 -4.83 -9.59
CA PRO A 31 3.19 -6.28 -9.61
C PRO A 31 2.92 -6.84 -11.02
N PRO A 32 3.76 -7.78 -11.49
CA PRO A 32 3.59 -8.39 -12.80
C PRO A 32 2.27 -9.18 -12.86
N ARG A 33 1.84 -9.54 -14.08
CA ARG A 33 0.58 -10.28 -14.32
C ARG A 33 0.51 -11.58 -13.51
N GLY A 34 1.62 -12.32 -13.43
CA GLY A 34 1.72 -13.56 -12.65
C GLY A 34 1.41 -13.35 -11.16
N VAL A 35 2.01 -12.33 -10.54
CA VAL A 35 1.78 -12.01 -9.12
C VAL A 35 0.33 -11.56 -8.90
N ARG A 36 -0.23 -10.73 -9.79
CA ARG A 36 -1.63 -10.31 -9.70
C ARG A 36 -2.60 -11.49 -9.84
N ARG A 37 -2.33 -12.41 -10.77
CA ARG A 37 -3.12 -13.63 -10.94
C ARG A 37 -3.02 -14.54 -9.72
N LEU A 38 -1.83 -14.69 -9.12
CA LEU A 38 -1.65 -15.43 -7.88
C LEU A 38 -2.48 -14.83 -6.73
N LEU A 39 -2.35 -13.51 -6.50
CA LEU A 39 -3.14 -12.81 -5.48
C LEU A 39 -4.65 -12.98 -5.71
N TYR A 40 -5.10 -12.88 -6.96
CA TYR A 40 -6.50 -13.09 -7.33
C TYR A 40 -6.98 -14.49 -6.94
N ARG A 41 -6.18 -15.53 -7.21
CA ARG A 41 -6.53 -16.92 -6.87
C ARG A 41 -6.56 -17.12 -5.35
N LEU A 42 -5.54 -16.64 -4.63
CA LEU A 42 -5.51 -16.69 -3.17
C LEU A 42 -6.74 -16.02 -2.55
N HIS A 43 -7.16 -14.88 -3.09
CA HIS A 43 -8.35 -14.18 -2.60
C HIS A 43 -9.65 -14.91 -2.96
N ASN A 44 -9.84 -15.28 -4.23
CA ASN A 44 -11.14 -15.77 -4.69
C ASN A 44 -11.37 -17.27 -4.43
N GLU A 45 -10.32 -18.09 -4.56
CA GLU A 45 -10.39 -19.54 -4.35
C GLU A 45 -10.24 -19.88 -2.86
N LEU A 46 -9.28 -19.26 -2.16
CA LEU A 46 -9.00 -19.57 -0.75
C LEU A 46 -9.63 -18.58 0.25
N LYS A 47 -10.36 -17.56 -0.23
CA LYS A 47 -11.05 -16.55 0.60
C LYS A 47 -10.11 -15.77 1.53
N LEU A 48 -8.83 -15.64 1.16
CA LEU A 48 -7.85 -14.94 1.97
C LEU A 48 -7.94 -13.41 1.75
N PRO A 49 -7.96 -12.60 2.82
CA PRO A 49 -7.89 -11.14 2.69
C PRO A 49 -6.52 -10.71 2.16
N VAL A 50 -6.52 -9.72 1.26
CA VAL A 50 -5.28 -9.18 0.69
C VAL A 50 -5.05 -7.78 1.25
N PHE A 51 -3.96 -7.62 2.00
CA PHE A 51 -3.51 -6.33 2.52
C PHE A 51 -2.29 -5.87 1.72
N CYS A 52 -2.27 -4.59 1.34
CA CYS A 52 -1.20 -3.96 0.59
C CYS A 52 -0.43 -2.99 1.49
N LEU A 53 0.86 -3.24 1.66
CA LEU A 53 1.83 -2.35 2.30
C LEU A 53 2.72 -1.73 1.22
N LEU A 54 2.47 -0.48 0.89
CA LEU A 54 3.05 0.27 -0.24
C LEU A 54 3.50 1.67 0.24
N ASP A 55 4.24 2.40 -0.58
CA ASP A 55 4.70 3.74 -0.21
C ASP A 55 3.55 4.77 -0.08
N ASN A 56 3.77 5.81 0.72
CA ASN A 56 2.84 6.94 0.84
C ASN A 56 3.11 7.99 -0.23
N ASP A 57 2.81 7.63 -1.48
CA ASP A 57 2.96 8.52 -2.61
C ASP A 57 1.93 8.22 -3.71
N PRO A 58 1.84 9.05 -4.77
CA PRO A 58 0.93 8.78 -5.88
C PRO A 58 1.21 7.45 -6.59
N TRP A 59 2.44 6.96 -6.62
CA TRP A 59 2.80 5.71 -7.30
C TRP A 59 2.37 4.48 -6.50
N GLY A 60 2.53 4.49 -5.18
CA GLY A 60 1.98 3.48 -4.26
C GLY A 60 0.46 3.40 -4.36
N TYR A 61 -0.23 4.55 -4.41
CA TYR A 61 -1.69 4.56 -4.65
C TYR A 61 -2.07 4.00 -6.03
N TYR A 62 -1.24 4.25 -7.05
CA TYR A 62 -1.45 3.68 -8.37
C TYR A 62 -1.24 2.17 -8.37
N ILE A 63 -0.17 1.66 -7.75
CA ILE A 63 0.08 0.21 -7.60
C ILE A 63 -1.11 -0.46 -6.90
N TYR A 64 -1.61 0.15 -5.83
CA TYR A 64 -2.81 -0.31 -5.15
C TYR A 64 -4.02 -0.37 -6.09
N SER A 65 -4.25 0.69 -6.87
CA SER A 65 -5.36 0.74 -7.83
C SER A 65 -5.30 -0.41 -8.86
N VAL A 66 -4.09 -0.76 -9.32
CA VAL A 66 -3.87 -1.84 -10.27
C VAL A 66 -4.16 -3.21 -9.66
N ILE A 67 -3.85 -3.42 -8.38
CA ILE A 67 -4.22 -4.66 -7.66
C ILE A 67 -5.74 -4.72 -7.48
N LYS A 68 -6.35 -3.60 -7.09
CA LYS A 68 -7.77 -3.57 -6.73
C LYS A 68 -8.70 -3.69 -7.93
N GLN A 69 -8.43 -2.95 -9.00
CA GLN A 69 -9.34 -2.81 -10.15
C GLN A 69 -8.73 -3.30 -11.47
N GLY A 70 -7.45 -3.65 -11.47
CA GLY A 70 -6.71 -3.92 -12.71
C GLY A 70 -6.25 -2.63 -13.39
N SER A 71 -5.71 -2.76 -14.61
CA SER A 71 -5.21 -1.61 -15.37
C SER A 71 -6.31 -1.06 -16.26
N ILE A 72 -6.48 0.27 -16.25
CA ILE A 72 -7.46 1.00 -17.10
C ILE A 72 -7.30 0.60 -18.58
N ASN A 73 -6.06 0.46 -19.05
CA ASN A 73 -5.74 0.15 -20.44
C ASN A 73 -6.02 -1.30 -20.83
N LEU A 74 -6.30 -2.19 -19.88
CA LEU A 74 -6.46 -3.63 -20.07
C LEU A 74 -7.76 -4.11 -19.42
N ALA A 75 -8.87 -3.41 -19.65
CA ALA A 75 -10.16 -3.67 -19.00
C ALA A 75 -10.64 -5.12 -19.12
N TYR A 76 -10.38 -5.79 -20.25
CA TYR A 76 -10.80 -7.19 -20.47
C TYR A 76 -10.00 -8.20 -19.62
N GLU A 77 -8.68 -8.07 -19.58
CA GLU A 77 -7.82 -8.93 -18.75
C GLU A 77 -7.98 -8.63 -17.25
N SER A 78 -8.32 -7.37 -16.91
CA SER A 78 -8.47 -6.90 -15.53
C SER A 78 -9.55 -7.66 -14.76
N ARG A 79 -10.61 -8.14 -15.42
CA ARG A 79 -11.65 -8.96 -14.77
C ARG A 79 -11.11 -10.25 -14.15
N ARG A 80 -9.99 -10.78 -14.65
CA ARG A 80 -9.39 -12.04 -14.18
C ARG A 80 -8.26 -11.83 -13.16
N MET A 81 -7.92 -10.59 -12.83
CA MET A 81 -6.76 -10.24 -11.99
C MET A 81 -7.06 -9.17 -10.94
N ALA A 82 -8.18 -8.45 -11.06
CA ALA A 82 -8.59 -7.44 -10.11
C ALA A 82 -9.10 -8.07 -8.80
N ILE A 83 -8.73 -7.48 -7.68
CA ILE A 83 -9.12 -7.92 -6.34
C ILE A 83 -9.87 -6.77 -5.66
N PRO A 84 -11.18 -6.61 -5.92
CA PRO A 84 -11.95 -5.50 -5.34
C PRO A 84 -11.94 -5.49 -3.81
N GLY A 85 -11.71 -6.63 -3.16
CA GLY A 85 -11.56 -6.77 -1.71
C GLY A 85 -10.14 -6.60 -1.17
N ALA A 86 -9.16 -6.23 -2.00
CA ALA A 86 -7.84 -5.81 -1.52
C ALA A 86 -7.99 -4.55 -0.67
N ARG A 87 -7.14 -4.41 0.36
CA ARG A 87 -7.18 -3.33 1.37
C ARG A 87 -5.83 -2.64 1.45
N PHE A 88 -5.82 -1.31 1.49
CA PHE A 88 -4.58 -0.54 1.61
C PHE A 88 -4.22 -0.32 3.08
N LEU A 89 -3.17 -0.99 3.56
CA LEU A 89 -2.77 -0.94 4.96
C LEU A 89 -1.97 0.33 5.27
N GLY A 90 -1.12 0.76 4.34
CA GLY A 90 -0.24 1.89 4.48
C GLY A 90 1.06 1.67 3.71
N LEU A 91 2.04 2.55 3.79
CA LEU A 91 2.10 3.72 4.66
C LEU A 91 1.07 4.79 4.28
N ARG A 92 0.44 5.43 5.28
CA ARG A 92 -0.58 6.47 5.08
C ARG A 92 -0.07 7.85 5.46
N SER A 93 -0.72 8.89 4.95
CA SER A 93 -0.32 10.29 5.15
C SER A 93 -0.50 10.75 6.60
N LYS A 94 -1.32 10.05 7.40
CA LYS A 94 -1.39 10.24 8.86
C LYS A 94 -0.28 9.53 9.64
N ASP A 95 0.44 8.59 9.01
CA ASP A 95 1.41 7.75 9.70
C ASP A 95 2.70 8.50 10.04
N PHE A 96 2.98 9.64 9.39
CA PHE A 96 4.05 10.56 9.82
C PHE A 96 3.90 10.95 11.30
N GLU A 97 2.73 11.50 11.64
CA GLU A 97 2.40 11.97 12.99
C GLU A 97 2.17 10.78 13.93
N ARG A 98 1.40 9.77 13.51
CA ARG A 98 1.07 8.58 14.32
C ARG A 98 2.32 7.81 14.73
N CYS A 99 3.25 7.62 13.81
CA CYS A 99 4.50 6.89 14.09
C CYS A 99 5.58 7.81 14.65
N LYS A 100 5.36 9.13 14.83
CA LYS A 100 6.38 10.10 15.30
C LYS A 100 7.68 9.97 14.50
N LEU A 101 7.56 10.00 13.17
CA LEU A 101 8.70 9.90 12.28
C LEU A 101 9.51 11.20 12.29
N SER A 102 10.82 11.09 12.05
CA SER A 102 11.73 12.24 11.95
C SER A 102 11.49 13.01 10.66
N ASP A 103 11.77 14.31 10.65
CA ASP A 103 11.74 15.11 9.41
C ASP A 103 12.73 14.60 8.35
N SER A 104 13.77 13.88 8.76
CA SER A 104 14.78 13.30 7.86
C SER A 104 14.23 12.27 6.87
N VAL A 105 13.05 11.69 7.13
CA VAL A 105 12.41 10.73 6.22
C VAL A 105 11.42 11.37 5.25
N LYS A 106 11.16 12.69 5.39
CA LYS A 106 10.26 13.42 4.50
C LYS A 106 10.92 13.60 3.14
N ILE A 107 10.16 13.34 2.09
CA ILE A 107 10.55 13.65 0.71
C ILE A 107 9.54 14.62 0.15
N ASP A 108 9.95 15.82 -0.25
CA ASP A 108 9.03 16.83 -0.76
C ASP A 108 8.30 16.35 -2.02
N LEU A 109 7.01 16.69 -2.12
CA LEU A 109 6.22 16.41 -3.31
C LEU A 109 6.65 17.30 -4.46
N SER A 110 7.11 16.67 -5.54
CA SER A 110 7.34 17.36 -6.81
C SER A 110 6.02 17.80 -7.46
N ASP A 111 6.09 18.73 -8.42
CA ASP A 111 4.92 19.12 -9.22
C ASP A 111 4.30 17.94 -9.97
N THR A 112 5.15 17.00 -10.43
CA THR A 112 4.71 15.76 -11.07
C THR A 112 3.92 14.90 -10.08
N ASP A 113 4.40 14.76 -8.84
CA ASP A 113 3.69 14.01 -7.79
C ASP A 113 2.34 14.66 -7.48
N ARG A 114 2.29 15.99 -7.34
CA ARG A 114 1.05 16.75 -7.08
C ARG A 114 0.04 16.59 -8.22
N LYS A 115 0.48 16.69 -9.47
CA LYS A 115 -0.37 16.45 -10.65
C LYS A 115 -0.90 15.01 -10.65
N ARG A 116 -0.03 14.03 -10.37
CA ARG A 116 -0.40 12.61 -10.36
C ARG A 116 -1.38 12.27 -9.24
N ALA A 117 -1.18 12.81 -8.04
CA ALA A 117 -2.09 12.65 -6.91
C ALA A 117 -3.51 13.13 -7.25
N LYS A 118 -3.63 14.30 -7.89
CA LYS A 118 -4.93 14.85 -8.34
C LYS A 118 -5.58 13.96 -9.40
N GLN A 119 -4.81 13.41 -10.34
CA GLN A 119 -5.34 12.45 -11.31
C GLN A 119 -5.89 11.19 -10.63
N ILE A 120 -5.15 10.63 -9.67
CA ILE A 120 -5.55 9.43 -8.93
C ILE A 120 -6.80 9.69 -8.09
N ALA A 121 -6.91 10.87 -7.46
CA ALA A 121 -8.12 11.25 -6.74
C ALA A 121 -9.37 11.22 -7.63
N ASN A 122 -9.24 11.52 -8.92
CA ASN A 122 -10.32 11.50 -9.89
C ASN A 122 -10.58 10.11 -10.53
N TYR A 123 -9.87 9.06 -10.12
CA TYR A 123 -10.15 7.72 -10.64
C TYR A 123 -11.54 7.26 -10.18
N PRO A 124 -12.34 6.58 -11.03
CA PRO A 124 -13.73 6.22 -10.70
C PRO A 124 -13.91 5.44 -9.40
N TRP A 125 -12.90 4.68 -8.99
CA TRP A 125 -12.89 3.87 -7.77
C TRP A 125 -12.35 4.59 -6.52
N PHE A 126 -11.85 5.82 -6.66
CA PHE A 126 -11.39 6.68 -5.55
C PHE A 126 -12.21 7.98 -5.43
N GLU A 127 -12.69 8.54 -6.53
CA GLU A 127 -13.40 9.82 -6.61
C GLU A 127 -14.55 9.93 -5.58
N LYS A 128 -15.39 8.90 -5.51
CA LYS A 128 -16.57 8.88 -4.63
C LYS A 128 -16.27 8.35 -3.22
N LYS A 129 -15.03 7.94 -2.93
CA LYS A 129 -14.66 7.33 -1.64
C LYS A 129 -14.09 8.39 -0.70
N LYS A 130 -14.90 8.86 0.26
CA LYS A 130 -14.49 9.84 1.27
C LYS A 130 -13.15 9.51 1.96
N PRO A 131 -12.86 8.26 2.39
CA PRO A 131 -11.57 7.95 3.04
C PRO A 131 -10.37 8.15 2.10
N TRP A 132 -10.51 7.79 0.82
CA TRP A 132 -9.44 7.97 -0.18
C TRP A 132 -9.24 9.44 -0.54
N GLN A 133 -10.32 10.21 -0.66
CA GLN A 133 -10.21 11.65 -0.88
C GLN A 133 -9.52 12.34 0.30
N ALA A 134 -9.84 11.95 1.54
CA ALA A 134 -9.20 12.48 2.74
C ALA A 134 -7.70 12.11 2.80
N GLU A 135 -7.34 10.87 2.47
CA GLU A 135 -5.95 10.42 2.39
C GLU A 135 -5.14 11.22 1.37
N ILE A 136 -5.61 11.31 0.13
CA ILE A 136 -4.89 12.01 -0.95
C ILE A 136 -4.82 13.52 -0.66
N LYS A 137 -5.89 14.10 -0.12
CA LYS A 137 -5.88 15.50 0.30
C LYS A 137 -4.85 15.73 1.42
N LYS A 138 -4.82 14.89 2.45
CA LYS A 138 -3.84 14.99 3.54
C LYS A 138 -2.40 14.88 3.03
N MET A 139 -2.13 14.00 2.06
CA MET A 139 -0.82 13.94 1.39
C MET A 139 -0.45 15.27 0.72
N LEU A 140 -1.39 15.85 -0.06
CA LEU A 140 -1.18 17.11 -0.75
C LEU A 140 -0.99 18.30 0.20
N ASP A 141 -1.78 18.33 1.30
CA ASP A 141 -1.73 19.33 2.35
C ASP A 141 -0.42 19.24 3.15
N ASN A 142 0.03 18.02 3.46
CA ASN A 142 1.31 17.76 4.12
C ASN A 142 2.49 18.27 3.26
N GLY A 143 2.40 18.14 1.94
CA GLY A 143 3.42 18.61 1.01
C GLY A 143 4.62 17.67 0.82
N PHE A 144 4.65 16.53 1.50
CA PHE A 144 5.69 15.51 1.41
C PHE A 144 5.09 14.10 1.22
N LYS A 145 5.91 13.18 0.73
CA LYS A 145 5.68 11.74 0.65
C LYS A 145 6.62 10.98 1.57
N LEU A 146 6.31 9.71 1.80
CA LEU A 146 7.09 8.82 2.66
C LEU A 146 7.23 7.44 2.02
N GLU A 147 8.42 6.88 2.09
CA GLU A 147 8.65 5.48 1.73
C GLU A 147 8.38 4.57 2.95
N VAL A 148 8.02 3.31 2.73
CA VAL A 148 7.81 2.35 3.83
C VAL A 148 9.10 2.15 4.64
N GLU A 149 10.26 2.34 4.02
CA GLU A 149 11.57 2.32 4.68
C GLU A 149 11.72 3.40 5.77
N ALA A 150 10.88 4.45 5.74
CA ALA A 150 10.80 5.43 6.82
C ALA A 150 10.46 4.80 8.19
N LEU A 151 9.78 3.65 8.20
CA LEU A 151 9.49 2.92 9.44
C LEU A 151 10.74 2.24 10.01
N ILE A 152 11.67 1.83 9.15
CA ILE A 152 12.94 1.19 9.53
C ILE A 152 13.83 2.20 10.26
N SER A 153 13.69 3.50 9.97
CA SER A 153 14.47 4.55 10.66
C SER A 153 14.15 4.68 12.15
N LYS A 154 13.03 4.10 12.65
CA LYS A 154 12.74 4.06 14.09
C LYS A 154 13.42 2.88 14.75
N ASP A 155 13.18 1.71 14.19
CA ASP A 155 13.77 0.43 14.57
C ASP A 155 13.67 -0.50 13.37
N ILE A 156 14.68 -1.34 13.18
CA ILE A 156 14.78 -2.27 12.05
C ILE A 156 13.53 -3.16 11.94
N SER A 157 12.95 -3.55 13.07
CA SER A 157 11.78 -4.44 13.15
C SER A 157 10.47 -3.67 13.44
N TYR A 158 10.48 -2.34 13.47
CA TYR A 158 9.28 -1.54 13.80
C TYR A 158 8.09 -1.88 12.89
N VAL A 159 8.36 -2.08 11.60
CA VAL A 159 7.33 -2.37 10.59
C VAL A 159 6.62 -3.72 10.83
N THR A 160 7.37 -4.71 11.30
CA THR A 160 6.92 -6.10 11.52
C THR A 160 6.38 -6.33 12.92
N GLU A 161 6.94 -5.68 13.94
CA GLU A 161 6.57 -5.90 15.35
C GLU A 161 5.47 -4.97 15.84
N GLU A 162 5.46 -3.71 15.39
CA GLU A 162 4.51 -2.70 15.87
C GLU A 162 3.53 -2.25 14.80
N TYR A 163 4.03 -1.71 13.69
CA TYR A 163 3.20 -1.01 12.71
C TYR A 163 2.16 -1.93 12.08
N THR A 164 2.60 -3.03 11.47
CA THR A 164 1.69 -3.95 10.75
C THR A 164 0.73 -4.67 11.70
N PRO A 165 1.18 -5.26 12.82
CA PRO A 165 0.28 -5.88 13.78
C PRO A 165 -0.74 -4.91 14.39
N SER A 166 -0.33 -3.69 14.76
CA SER A 166 -1.25 -2.70 15.35
C SER A 166 -2.36 -2.33 14.35
N ARG A 167 -2.01 -2.07 13.09
CA ARG A 167 -2.98 -1.71 12.04
C ARG A 167 -3.97 -2.83 11.75
N LEU A 168 -3.48 -4.07 11.71
CA LEU A 168 -4.34 -5.23 11.52
C LEU A 168 -5.31 -5.43 12.70
N ARG A 169 -4.85 -5.24 13.94
CA ARG A 169 -5.70 -5.33 15.14
C ARG A 169 -6.75 -4.22 15.21
N GLU A 170 -6.34 -2.98 14.92
CA GLU A 170 -7.20 -1.78 14.91
C GLU A 170 -8.20 -1.77 13.74
N LYS A 171 -8.04 -2.69 12.79
CA LYS A 171 -8.76 -2.71 11.51
C LYS A 171 -8.62 -1.39 10.72
N ASP A 172 -7.44 -0.80 10.81
CA ASP A 172 -7.17 0.55 10.33
C ASP A 172 -6.48 0.50 8.96
N TRP A 173 -7.28 0.41 7.91
CA TRP A 173 -6.86 0.39 6.49
C TRP A 173 -7.84 1.19 5.63
N LEU A 174 -7.51 1.44 4.37
CA LEU A 174 -8.45 2.04 3.41
C LEU A 174 -9.13 0.96 2.57
N ASP A 175 -10.47 1.12 2.52
CA ASP A 175 -11.51 0.33 1.84
C ASP A 175 -11.68 -1.15 2.22
#